data_AF-A0A3M1J6E8-F1
#
_entry.id   AF-A0A3M1J6E8-F1
#
_cell.length_a   1.000
_cell.length_b   1.000
_cell.length_c   1.000
_cell.angle_alpha   90.00
_cell.angle_beta   90.00
_cell.angle_gamma   90.00
#
_symmetry.space_group_name_H-M   'P 1'
#
loop_
_entity.id
_entity.type
_entity.pdbx_description
1 polymer ?
#
loop_
_entity_poly.entity_id
_entity_poly.type
_entity_poly.pdbx_seq_one_letter_code
_entity_poly.pdbx_strand_id
1 'polypeptide(L)'
;MLAKVTSCAVVGLDGVLIQVEVDISRGLPSMIIVGLPDAAVQESRERVRAAINNTGLPFPTGRVTVNLAPADIRKAGPAYDLPIAIGILLAAEQFHGNVEQAIVMGELSLDGSVRHVSGVLPMANLAVQEGFTTLFVPAEDAPEAALIEGLTVYPVANLLQLIDHLSGHRALEPYRLEPTLDGPPPAAVTDLAEIKGQEHVKRAVEVAAAGAHNLLMSGPPGSGKTLIARAMP
;
A
#
# COMPACT_ATOMS: atom_id res chain seq x y z
N MET A 1 2.97 -16.36 -21.11
CA MET A 1 3.16 -17.10 -19.85
C MET A 1 2.25 -16.46 -18.81
N LEU A 2 1.60 -17.24 -17.95
CA LEU A 2 0.78 -16.69 -16.88
C LEU A 2 1.68 -16.29 -15.71
N ALA A 3 1.75 -15.00 -15.39
CA ALA A 3 2.38 -14.51 -14.17
C ALA A 3 1.34 -14.25 -13.09
N LYS A 4 1.71 -14.47 -11.83
CA LYS A 4 0.87 -14.25 -10.67
C LYS A 4 1.63 -13.42 -9.64
N VAL A 5 1.02 -12.33 -9.19
CA VAL A 5 1.55 -11.48 -8.12
C VAL A 5 0.46 -11.31 -7.08
N THR A 6 0.79 -11.53 -5.82
CA THR A 6 -0.17 -11.33 -4.72
C THR A 6 -0.14 -9.87 -4.28
N SER A 7 -1.32 -9.29 -4.12
CA SER A 7 -1.57 -7.96 -3.57
C SER A 7 -2.69 -8.06 -2.52
N CYS A 8 -3.15 -6.94 -2.01
CA CYS A 8 -4.21 -6.89 -1.01
C CYS A 8 -5.13 -5.70 -1.27
N ALA A 9 -6.39 -5.87 -0.92
CA ALA A 9 -7.39 -4.81 -0.84
C ALA A 9 -7.78 -4.60 0.63
N VAL A 10 -8.40 -3.47 0.93
CA VAL A 10 -9.04 -3.22 2.23
C VAL A 10 -10.54 -3.14 2.03
N VAL A 11 -11.28 -3.96 2.77
CA VAL A 11 -12.75 -3.97 2.80
C VAL A 11 -13.19 -3.65 4.22
N GLY A 12 -13.58 -2.39 4.44
CA GLY A 12 -13.86 -1.91 5.79
C GLY A 12 -12.57 -1.78 6.60
N LEU A 13 -12.37 -2.67 7.58
CA LEU A 13 -11.16 -2.75 8.40
C LEU A 13 -10.35 -4.01 8.14
N ASP A 14 -10.85 -4.92 7.30
CA ASP A 14 -10.23 -6.20 7.02
C ASP A 14 -9.45 -6.13 5.70
N GLY A 15 -8.29 -6.77 5.67
CA GLY A 15 -7.57 -7.02 4.43
C GLY A 15 -8.22 -8.18 3.66
N VAL A 16 -8.15 -8.14 2.33
CA VAL A 16 -8.46 -9.29 1.49
C VAL A 16 -7.40 -9.49 0.42
N LEU A 17 -6.89 -10.71 0.29
CA LEU A 17 -5.90 -11.06 -0.73
C LEU A 17 -6.46 -10.87 -2.13
N ILE A 18 -5.70 -10.15 -2.96
CA ILE A 18 -5.99 -9.96 -4.37
C ILE A 18 -4.88 -10.62 -5.19
N GLN A 19 -5.22 -11.59 -6.02
CA GLN A 19 -4.29 -12.18 -6.96
C GLN A 19 -4.33 -11.40 -8.27
N VAL A 20 -3.21 -10.79 -8.64
CA VAL A 20 -3.00 -10.12 -9.92
C VAL A 20 -2.43 -11.16 -10.89
N GLU A 21 -3.27 -11.62 -11.81
CA GLU A 21 -2.87 -12.57 -12.85
C GLU A 21 -2.67 -11.82 -14.17
N VAL A 22 -1.51 -12.03 -14.80
CA VAL A 22 -1.19 -11.40 -16.08
C VAL A 22 -0.88 -12.45 -17.13
N ASP A 23 -1.56 -12.35 -18.27
CA ASP A 23 -1.29 -13.14 -19.45
C ASP A 23 -1.02 -12.24 -20.66
N ILE A 24 -0.07 -12.66 -21.50
CA ILE A 24 0.32 -11.95 -22.71
C ILE A 24 0.12 -12.90 -23.90
N SER A 25 -0.78 -12.50 -24.79
CA SER A 25 -1.16 -13.27 -25.98
C SER A 25 -0.81 -12.52 -27.28
N ARG A 26 -0.66 -13.28 -28.36
CA ARG A 26 -0.39 -12.71 -29.69
C ARG A 26 -1.59 -11.90 -30.19
N GLY A 27 -1.35 -10.76 -30.82
CA GLY A 27 -2.42 -9.92 -31.38
C GLY A 27 -2.01 -8.45 -31.48
N LEU A 28 -2.98 -7.58 -31.75
CA LEU A 28 -2.76 -6.14 -31.75
C LEU A 28 -2.44 -5.64 -30.32
N PRO A 29 -1.49 -4.69 -30.18
CA PRO A 29 -1.15 -4.08 -28.89
C PRO A 29 -2.40 -3.57 -28.15
N SER A 30 -2.68 -4.18 -27.01
CA SER A 30 -3.79 -3.78 -26.15
C SER A 30 -3.56 -4.25 -24.72
N MET A 31 -4.18 -3.59 -23.77
CA MET A 31 -4.18 -3.99 -22.37
C MET A 31 -5.63 -3.97 -21.88
N ILE A 32 -6.06 -4.96 -21.11
CA ILE A 32 -7.37 -4.97 -20.46
C ILE A 32 -7.22 -5.35 -18.99
N ILE A 33 -8.03 -4.75 -18.12
CA ILE A 33 -8.11 -5.09 -16.70
C ILE A 33 -9.54 -5.56 -16.40
N VAL A 34 -9.65 -6.76 -15.82
CA VAL A 34 -10.93 -7.41 -15.46
C VAL A 34 -10.94 -7.82 -13.98
N GLY A 35 -12.13 -8.18 -13.47
CA GLY A 35 -12.34 -8.51 -12.06
C GLY A 35 -12.88 -7.34 -11.24
N LEU A 36 -13.96 -6.69 -11.70
CA LEU A 36 -14.59 -5.53 -11.02
C LEU A 36 -13.64 -4.39 -10.59
N PRO A 37 -12.75 -3.89 -11.48
CA PRO A 37 -11.98 -2.67 -11.22
C PRO A 37 -12.88 -1.43 -11.24
N ASP A 38 -12.59 -0.46 -10.38
CA ASP A 38 -13.16 0.89 -10.48
C ASP A 38 -12.47 1.73 -11.58
N ALA A 39 -12.86 3.00 -11.71
CA ALA A 39 -12.28 3.90 -12.70
C ALA A 39 -10.78 4.14 -12.48
N ALA A 40 -10.35 4.33 -11.22
CA ALA A 40 -8.95 4.54 -10.90
C ALA A 40 -8.09 3.31 -11.28
N VAL A 41 -8.60 2.11 -11.02
CA VAL A 41 -7.95 0.86 -11.44
C VAL A 41 -7.93 0.71 -12.95
N GLN A 42 -8.97 1.13 -13.68
CA GLN A 42 -8.96 1.11 -15.15
C GLN A 42 -7.92 2.09 -15.73
N GLU A 43 -7.73 3.25 -15.10
CA GLU A 43 -6.70 4.23 -15.48
C GLU A 43 -5.27 3.72 -15.26
N SER A 44 -5.07 2.71 -14.39
CA SER A 44 -3.78 2.04 -14.19
C SER A 44 -3.15 1.56 -15.49
N ARG A 45 -3.96 1.27 -16.53
CA ARG A 45 -3.46 0.86 -17.84
C ARG A 45 -2.48 1.86 -18.44
N GLU A 46 -2.80 3.15 -18.34
CA GLU A 46 -1.94 4.20 -18.88
C GLU A 46 -0.80 4.51 -17.91
N ARG A 47 -1.05 4.50 -16.59
CA ARG A 47 0.00 4.72 -15.57
C ARG A 47 1.08 3.65 -15.60
N VAL A 48 0.69 2.38 -15.58
CA VAL A 48 1.61 1.23 -15.62
C VAL A 48 2.42 1.22 -16.92
N ARG A 49 1.77 1.49 -18.06
CA ARG A 49 2.47 1.56 -19.35
C ARG A 49 3.52 2.68 -19.35
N ALA A 50 3.14 3.87 -18.90
CA ALA A 50 4.05 5.01 -18.82
C ALA A 50 5.22 4.73 -17.87
N ALA A 51 4.93 4.20 -16.68
CA ALA A 51 5.93 3.83 -15.67
C ALA A 51 6.96 2.85 -16.22
N ILE A 52 6.52 1.75 -16.84
CA ILE A 52 7.42 0.76 -17.45
C ILE A 52 8.34 1.43 -18.48
N ASN A 53 7.76 2.17 -19.43
CA ASN A 53 8.55 2.83 -20.48
C ASN A 53 9.54 3.87 -19.93
N ASN A 54 9.13 4.67 -18.93
CA ASN A 54 9.96 5.72 -18.35
C ASN A 54 11.06 5.17 -17.42
N THR A 55 10.96 3.91 -16.99
CA THR A 55 12.05 3.19 -16.32
C THR A 55 13.06 2.54 -17.27
N GLY A 56 12.92 2.76 -18.58
CA GLY A 56 13.83 2.22 -19.60
C GLY A 56 13.54 0.78 -20.03
N LEU A 57 12.43 0.20 -19.56
CA LEU A 57 11.97 -1.14 -19.94
C LEU A 57 10.90 -1.03 -21.03
N PRO A 58 10.92 -1.92 -22.05
CA PRO A 58 9.92 -1.87 -23.11
C PRO A 58 8.59 -2.45 -22.62
N PHE A 59 7.47 -1.75 -22.81
CA PHE A 59 6.16 -2.39 -22.63
C PHE A 59 5.96 -3.53 -23.66
N PRO A 60 5.50 -4.72 -23.25
CA PRO A 60 5.41 -5.87 -24.15
C PRO A 60 4.46 -5.64 -25.33
N THR A 61 4.78 -6.25 -26.46
CA THR A 61 3.91 -6.26 -27.64
C THR A 61 2.82 -7.33 -27.51
N GLY A 62 1.67 -7.11 -28.15
CA GLY A 62 0.53 -8.03 -28.09
C GLY A 62 -0.55 -7.61 -27.12
N ARG A 63 -1.42 -8.56 -26.77
CA ARG A 63 -2.58 -8.32 -25.90
C ARG A 63 -2.27 -8.76 -24.49
N VAL A 64 -2.17 -7.79 -23.59
CA VAL A 64 -2.00 -7.96 -22.14
C VAL A 64 -3.38 -8.07 -21.48
N THR A 65 -3.62 -9.15 -20.77
CA THR A 65 -4.83 -9.32 -19.95
C THR A 65 -4.42 -9.37 -18.49
N VAL A 66 -4.98 -8.47 -17.69
CA VAL A 66 -4.80 -8.42 -16.24
C VAL A 66 -6.12 -8.83 -15.59
N ASN A 67 -6.10 -9.89 -14.82
CA ASN A 67 -7.24 -10.34 -14.03
C ASN A 67 -6.96 -10.09 -12.54
N LEU A 68 -7.88 -9.40 -11.87
CA LEU A 68 -7.82 -9.14 -10.43
C LEU A 68 -8.82 -10.07 -9.72
N ALA A 69 -8.31 -11.15 -9.13
CA ALA A 69 -9.11 -12.14 -8.41
C ALA A 69 -9.08 -11.89 -6.89
N PRO A 70 -10.17 -12.15 -6.14
CA PRO A 70 -11.42 -12.77 -6.60
C PRO A 70 -12.38 -11.73 -7.22
N ALA A 71 -13.18 -12.14 -8.20
CA ALA A 71 -13.95 -11.23 -9.06
C ALA A 71 -15.23 -10.67 -8.42
N ASP A 72 -15.65 -11.16 -7.26
CA ASP A 72 -16.80 -10.70 -6.47
C ASP A 72 -16.49 -9.48 -5.60
N ILE A 73 -15.20 -9.23 -5.34
CA ILE A 73 -14.74 -8.06 -4.58
C ILE A 73 -14.44 -6.92 -5.54
N ARG A 74 -14.96 -5.73 -5.25
CA ARG A 74 -14.64 -4.50 -5.99
C ARG A 74 -13.20 -4.08 -5.67
N LYS A 75 -12.37 -3.91 -6.70
CA LYS A 75 -11.00 -3.38 -6.55
C LYS A 75 -11.05 -1.88 -6.75
N ALA A 76 -10.74 -1.14 -5.69
CA ALA A 76 -10.80 0.31 -5.66
C ALA A 76 -9.42 0.93 -5.49
N GLY A 77 -9.19 2.05 -6.17
CA GLY A 77 -7.97 2.84 -6.04
C GLY A 77 -6.73 2.24 -6.74
N PRO A 78 -5.62 3.00 -6.77
CA PRO A 78 -4.45 2.70 -7.60
C PRO A 78 -3.42 1.75 -6.95
N ALA A 79 -3.74 1.12 -5.81
CA ALA A 79 -2.80 0.29 -5.06
C ALA A 79 -2.26 -0.93 -5.83
N TYR A 80 -2.92 -1.29 -6.93
CA TYR A 80 -2.57 -2.42 -7.78
C TYR A 80 -1.61 -2.05 -8.93
N ASP A 81 -1.25 -0.78 -9.11
CA ASP A 81 -0.40 -0.36 -10.21
C ASP A 81 0.97 -1.10 -10.19
N LEU A 82 1.64 -1.11 -9.04
CA LEU A 82 2.92 -1.79 -8.86
C LEU A 82 2.83 -3.31 -9.10
N PRO A 83 1.94 -4.08 -8.44
CA PRO A 83 1.83 -5.52 -8.70
C PRO A 83 1.40 -5.84 -10.14
N ILE A 84 0.60 -4.98 -10.80
CA ILE A 84 0.29 -5.13 -12.23
C ILE A 84 1.55 -4.96 -13.07
N ALA A 85 2.38 -3.94 -12.81
CA ALA A 85 3.64 -3.73 -13.54
C ALA A 85 4.59 -4.93 -13.39
N ILE A 86 4.78 -5.42 -12.16
CA ILE A 86 5.58 -6.62 -11.87
C ILE A 86 5.03 -7.84 -12.62
N GLY A 87 3.71 -8.06 -12.58
CA GLY A 87 3.07 -9.17 -13.29
C GLY A 87 3.26 -9.10 -14.81
N ILE A 88 3.16 -7.90 -15.41
CA ILE A 88 3.42 -7.70 -16.85
C ILE A 88 4.85 -8.05 -17.20
N LEU A 89 5.82 -7.55 -16.44
CA LEU A 89 7.24 -7.75 -16.71
C LEU A 89 7.68 -9.22 -16.49
N LEU A 90 7.11 -9.91 -15.50
CA LEU A 90 7.26 -11.35 -15.31
C LEU A 90 6.64 -12.16 -16.46
N ALA A 91 5.41 -11.85 -16.86
CA ALA A 91 4.72 -12.53 -17.97
C ALA A 91 5.41 -12.32 -19.32
N ALA A 92 6.08 -11.18 -19.48
CA ALA A 92 6.90 -10.82 -20.62
C ALA A 92 8.32 -11.39 -20.57
N GLU A 93 8.67 -12.13 -19.50
CA GLU A 93 10.00 -12.72 -19.28
C GLU A 93 11.14 -11.68 -19.34
N GLN A 94 10.85 -10.43 -18.93
CA GLN A 94 11.85 -9.35 -18.91
C GLN A 94 12.78 -9.42 -17.70
N PHE A 95 12.35 -10.13 -16.65
CA PHE A 95 13.20 -10.53 -15.55
C PHE A 95 12.67 -11.83 -14.94
N HIS A 96 13.49 -12.47 -14.10
CA HIS A 96 13.11 -13.62 -13.31
C HIS A 96 13.27 -13.29 -11.83
N GLY A 97 12.21 -13.47 -11.05
CA GLY A 97 12.20 -13.24 -9.61
C GLY A 97 11.08 -14.02 -8.93
N ASN A 98 11.24 -14.32 -7.64
CA ASN A 98 10.23 -15.04 -6.87
C ASN A 98 9.37 -14.05 -6.07
N VAL A 99 8.06 -14.11 -6.28
CA VAL A 99 7.04 -13.30 -5.57
C VAL A 99 6.00 -14.16 -4.85
N GLU A 100 6.19 -15.48 -4.75
CA GLU A 100 5.20 -16.42 -4.20
C GLU A 100 4.91 -16.19 -2.71
N GLN A 101 5.91 -15.82 -1.93
CA GLN A 101 5.81 -15.55 -0.48
C GLN A 101 5.80 -14.06 -0.15
N ALA A 102 5.45 -13.23 -1.14
CA ALA A 102 5.42 -11.78 -1.01
C ALA A 102 4.06 -11.19 -1.38
N ILE A 103 3.67 -10.14 -0.66
CA ILE A 103 2.59 -9.25 -1.06
C ILE A 103 3.20 -7.95 -1.58
N VAL A 104 2.71 -7.48 -2.73
CA VAL A 104 3.18 -6.25 -3.40
C VAL A 104 2.03 -5.26 -3.50
N MET A 105 2.30 -4.01 -3.13
CA MET A 105 1.34 -2.91 -3.25
C MET A 105 2.06 -1.59 -3.50
N GLY A 106 1.37 -0.69 -4.21
CA GLY A 106 1.90 0.62 -4.52
C GLY A 106 1.18 1.25 -5.70
N GLU A 107 0.90 2.55 -5.60
CA GLU A 107 0.50 3.35 -6.76
C GLU A 107 1.74 3.69 -7.59
N LEU A 108 1.64 3.65 -8.92
CA LEU A 108 2.71 4.09 -9.80
C LEU A 108 2.42 5.47 -10.38
N SER A 109 3.39 6.36 -10.23
CA SER A 109 3.47 7.56 -11.05
C SER A 109 3.90 7.22 -12.48
N LEU A 110 3.65 8.14 -13.41
CA LEU A 110 4.05 7.98 -14.81
C LEU A 110 5.57 7.82 -14.97
N ASP A 111 6.39 8.31 -14.06
CA ASP A 111 7.86 8.21 -14.06
C ASP A 111 8.39 6.92 -13.42
N GLY A 112 7.51 6.06 -12.91
CA GLY A 112 7.88 4.82 -12.22
C GLY A 112 8.14 4.96 -10.73
N SER A 113 8.00 6.16 -10.13
CA SER A 113 8.00 6.30 -8.68
C SER A 113 6.79 5.62 -8.04
N VAL A 114 6.99 5.01 -6.88
CA VAL A 114 5.95 4.30 -6.12
C VAL A 114 5.42 5.22 -5.01
N ARG A 115 4.09 5.36 -4.94
CA ARG A 115 3.39 6.24 -4.01
C ARG A 115 2.49 5.47 -3.05
N HIS A 116 2.14 6.16 -1.97
CA HIS A 116 1.31 5.76 -0.84
C HIS A 116 0.09 4.95 -1.26
N VAL A 117 -0.21 3.94 -0.46
CA VAL A 117 -1.47 3.19 -0.54
C VAL A 117 -2.18 3.21 0.81
N SER A 118 -3.49 3.45 0.76
CA SER A 118 -4.30 3.46 1.97
C SER A 118 -4.43 2.06 2.56
N GLY A 119 -4.31 1.97 3.89
CA GLY A 119 -4.62 0.77 4.65
C GLY A 119 -3.50 -0.28 4.64
N VAL A 120 -2.24 0.14 4.61
CA VAL A 120 -1.09 -0.77 4.68
C VAL A 120 -1.10 -1.63 5.95
N LEU A 121 -1.55 -1.09 7.08
CA LEU A 121 -1.60 -1.82 8.35
C LEU A 121 -2.53 -3.05 8.35
N PRO A 122 -3.83 -2.96 8.00
CA PRO A 122 -4.69 -4.14 7.92
C PRO A 122 -4.22 -5.14 6.85
N MET A 123 -3.59 -4.66 5.77
CA MET A 123 -3.02 -5.54 4.74
C MET A 123 -1.78 -6.29 5.22
N ALA A 124 -0.88 -5.64 5.98
CA ALA A 124 0.26 -6.27 6.63
C ALA A 124 -0.22 -7.31 7.67
N ASN A 125 -1.21 -6.98 8.48
CA ASN A 125 -1.78 -7.93 9.44
C ASN A 125 -2.37 -9.17 8.75
N LEU A 126 -3.09 -9.00 7.64
CA LEU A 126 -3.57 -10.13 6.84
C LEU A 126 -2.41 -10.97 6.29
N ALA A 127 -1.34 -10.33 5.81
CA ALA A 127 -0.19 -11.02 5.25
C ALA A 127 0.39 -12.06 6.25
N VAL A 128 0.53 -11.67 7.52
CA VAL A 128 0.98 -12.57 8.59
C VAL A 128 -0.01 -13.72 8.82
N GLN A 129 -1.31 -13.40 8.89
CA GLN A 129 -2.37 -14.39 9.12
C GLN A 129 -2.42 -15.46 8.01
N GLU A 130 -2.17 -15.05 6.78
CA GLU A 130 -2.14 -15.92 5.59
C GLU A 130 -0.75 -16.55 5.36
N GLY A 131 0.22 -16.31 6.25
CA GLY A 131 1.53 -16.95 6.24
C GLY A 131 2.55 -16.36 5.27
N PHE A 132 2.31 -15.17 4.72
CA PHE A 132 3.31 -14.45 3.94
C PHE A 132 4.43 -13.94 4.84
N THR A 133 5.66 -13.96 4.32
CA THR A 133 6.86 -13.53 5.08
C THR A 133 7.37 -12.16 4.64
N THR A 134 6.95 -11.69 3.48
CA THR A 134 7.55 -10.54 2.80
C THR A 134 6.48 -9.56 2.32
N LEU A 135 6.73 -8.27 2.52
CA LEU A 135 5.85 -7.20 2.05
C LEU A 135 6.67 -6.13 1.31
N PHE A 136 6.28 -5.84 0.07
CA PHE A 136 6.81 -4.73 -0.71
C PHE A 136 5.78 -3.61 -0.72
N VAL A 137 6.14 -2.47 -0.12
CA VAL A 137 5.26 -1.30 0.06
C VAL A 137 5.94 -0.03 -0.46
N PRO A 138 5.19 1.03 -0.75
CA PRO A 138 5.77 2.35 -0.96
C PRO A 138 6.72 2.72 0.19
N ALA A 139 7.85 3.35 -0.13
CA ALA A 139 8.86 3.67 0.89
C ALA A 139 8.31 4.50 2.06
N GLU A 140 7.32 5.36 1.81
CA GLU A 140 6.62 6.16 2.83
C GLU A 140 5.70 5.34 3.74
N ASP A 141 5.27 4.16 3.31
CA ASP A 141 4.35 3.28 4.05
C ASP A 141 5.09 2.22 4.88
N ALA A 142 6.39 2.05 4.65
CA ALA A 142 7.22 1.09 5.36
C ALA A 142 7.22 1.25 6.90
N PRO A 143 7.23 2.49 7.47
CA PRO A 143 7.13 2.66 8.92
C PRO A 143 5.83 2.10 9.51
N GLU A 144 4.69 2.31 8.83
CA GLU A 144 3.39 1.82 9.29
C GLU A 144 3.27 0.30 9.11
N ALA A 145 3.71 -0.23 7.96
CA ALA A 145 3.72 -1.67 7.71
C ALA A 145 4.59 -2.45 8.71
N ALA A 146 5.72 -1.88 9.11
CA ALA A 146 6.67 -2.50 10.04
C ALA A 146 6.19 -2.53 11.50
N LEU A 147 5.04 -1.91 11.82
CA LEU A 147 4.38 -2.07 13.11
C LEU A 147 3.83 -3.49 13.31
N ILE A 148 3.61 -4.23 12.22
CA ILE A 148 3.18 -5.63 12.26
C ILE A 148 4.41 -6.54 12.34
N GLU A 149 4.57 -7.23 13.46
CA GLU A 149 5.63 -8.23 13.63
C GLU A 149 5.41 -9.46 12.74
N GLY A 150 6.48 -10.15 12.37
CA GLY A 150 6.42 -11.39 11.57
C GLY A 150 6.56 -11.19 10.06
N LEU A 151 6.71 -9.95 9.59
CA LEU A 151 7.01 -9.62 8.19
C LEU A 151 8.37 -9.00 8.02
N THR A 152 9.00 -9.32 6.88
CA THR A 152 10.10 -8.51 6.34
C THR A 152 9.51 -7.48 5.40
N VAL A 153 9.53 -6.20 5.81
CA VAL A 153 9.00 -5.08 5.03
C VAL A 153 10.13 -4.47 4.20
N TYR A 154 9.94 -4.37 2.89
CA TYR A 154 10.86 -3.74 1.96
C TYR A 154 10.28 -2.43 1.43
N PRO A 155 10.93 -1.27 1.68
CA PRO A 155 10.52 0.01 1.13
C PRO A 155 10.89 0.12 -0.35
N VAL A 156 9.88 0.36 -1.20
CA VAL A 156 10.04 0.53 -2.64
C VAL A 156 9.83 2.00 -3.01
N ALA A 157 10.86 2.66 -3.52
CA ALA A 157 10.77 4.05 -3.97
C ALA A 157 10.37 4.17 -5.45
N ASN A 158 10.74 3.17 -6.27
CA ASN A 158 10.40 3.11 -7.69
C ASN A 158 10.37 1.68 -8.21
N LEU A 159 9.72 1.49 -9.36
CA LEU A 159 9.55 0.20 -10.03
C LEU A 159 10.89 -0.49 -10.34
N LEU A 160 11.89 0.25 -10.84
CA LEU A 160 13.19 -0.33 -11.22
C LEU A 160 13.91 -0.93 -10.00
N GLN A 161 13.84 -0.26 -8.85
CA GLN A 161 14.43 -0.74 -7.59
C GLN A 161 13.85 -2.09 -7.16
N LEU A 162 12.53 -2.29 -7.31
CA LEU A 162 11.90 -3.58 -7.00
C LEU A 162 12.35 -4.66 -7.99
N ILE A 163 12.44 -4.33 -9.28
CA ILE A 163 12.90 -5.27 -10.31
C ILE A 163 14.35 -5.69 -10.04
N ASP A 164 15.23 -4.76 -9.72
CA ASP A 164 16.64 -5.04 -9.42
C ASP A 164 16.77 -5.95 -8.18
N HIS A 165 15.91 -5.76 -7.18
CA HIS A 165 15.87 -6.63 -6.00
C HIS A 165 15.39 -8.04 -6.36
N LEU A 166 14.27 -8.16 -7.06
CA LEU A 166 13.71 -9.45 -7.44
C LEU A 166 14.61 -10.23 -8.41
N SER A 167 15.39 -9.52 -9.23
CA SER A 167 16.36 -10.10 -10.17
C SER A 167 17.70 -10.44 -9.54
N GLY A 168 17.94 -10.05 -8.28
CA GLY A 168 19.22 -10.25 -7.59
C GLY A 168 20.35 -9.32 -8.02
N HIS A 169 20.07 -8.25 -8.78
CA HIS A 169 21.07 -7.25 -9.18
C HIS A 169 21.42 -6.31 -8.03
N ARG A 170 20.41 -5.86 -7.26
CA ARG A 170 20.60 -4.97 -6.12
C ARG A 170 19.54 -5.22 -5.06
N ALA A 171 19.96 -5.71 -3.90
CA ALA A 171 19.04 -5.96 -2.80
C ALA A 171 18.49 -4.65 -2.21
N LEU A 172 17.19 -4.65 -1.91
CA LEU A 172 16.58 -3.71 -0.99
C LEU A 172 17.00 -4.05 0.43
N GLU A 173 17.26 -3.02 1.24
CA GLU A 173 17.42 -3.20 2.68
C GLU A 173 16.04 -3.27 3.33
N PRO A 174 15.75 -4.27 4.18
CA PRO A 174 14.52 -4.31 4.96
C PRO A 174 14.40 -3.06 5.83
N TYR A 175 13.20 -2.50 5.89
CA TYR A 175 12.92 -1.42 6.83
C TYR A 175 13.01 -1.96 8.25
N ARG A 176 13.81 -1.30 9.08
CA ARG A 176 13.91 -1.61 10.50
C ARG A 176 13.17 -0.51 11.25
N LEU A 177 12.17 -0.91 12.02
CA LEU A 177 11.49 -0.01 12.94
C LEU A 177 12.52 0.48 13.96
N GLU A 178 12.96 1.72 13.82
CA GLU A 178 13.69 2.40 14.88
C GLU A 178 12.64 2.88 15.88
N PRO A 179 12.76 2.55 17.18
CA PRO A 179 11.86 3.08 18.19
C PRO A 179 12.08 4.59 18.33
N THR A 180 11.47 5.39 17.48
CA THR A 180 11.41 6.84 17.64
C THR A 180 10.34 7.18 18.66
N LEU A 181 10.74 7.20 19.93
CA LEU A 181 10.01 7.93 20.97
C LEU A 181 10.42 9.42 21.01
N ASP A 182 11.45 9.81 20.26
CA ASP A 182 12.13 11.11 20.37
C ASP A 182 11.92 12.01 19.13
N GLY A 183 10.71 12.01 18.57
CA GLY A 183 10.30 13.09 17.66
C GLY A 183 9.92 14.33 18.47
N PRO A 184 10.18 15.56 18.00
CA PRO A 184 9.52 16.72 18.58
C PRO A 184 8.01 16.47 18.52
N PRO A 185 7.25 16.74 19.60
CA PRO A 185 5.80 16.56 19.57
C PRO A 185 5.25 17.32 18.35
N PRO A 186 4.28 16.75 17.62
CA PRO A 186 3.63 17.45 16.53
C PRO A 186 3.22 18.83 17.05
N ALA A 187 3.45 19.87 16.25
CA ALA A 187 3.05 21.21 16.64
C ALA A 187 1.55 21.19 16.94
N ALA A 188 1.19 21.40 18.21
CA ALA A 188 -0.20 21.42 18.64
C ALA A 188 -0.92 22.50 17.82
N VAL A 189 -1.77 22.07 16.90
CA VAL A 189 -2.53 22.99 16.02
C VAL A 189 -3.59 23.73 16.84
N THR A 190 -3.90 23.24 18.05
CA THR A 190 -4.91 23.77 18.97
C THR A 190 -4.50 23.48 20.41
N ASP A 191 -4.61 24.45 21.30
CA ASP A 191 -4.35 24.25 22.74
C ASP A 191 -5.61 23.71 23.43
N LEU A 192 -5.48 22.74 24.32
CA LEU A 192 -6.59 22.19 25.12
C LEU A 192 -7.28 23.29 25.95
N ALA A 193 -6.55 24.33 26.36
CA ALA A 193 -7.06 25.50 27.06
C ALA A 193 -8.02 26.35 26.21
N GLU A 194 -7.92 26.30 24.89
CA GLU A 194 -8.84 27.01 23.97
C GLU A 194 -10.21 26.32 23.88
N ILE A 195 -10.31 25.06 24.33
CA ILE A 195 -11.56 24.29 24.31
C ILE A 195 -12.44 24.67 25.51
N LYS A 196 -13.53 25.38 25.20
CA LYS A 196 -14.51 25.83 26.19
C LYS A 196 -15.46 24.69 26.59
N GLY A 197 -15.53 24.41 27.90
CA GLY A 197 -16.37 23.34 28.48
C GLY A 197 -15.76 21.94 28.32
N GLN A 198 -16.59 20.90 28.47
CA GLN A 198 -16.18 19.49 28.39
C GLN A 198 -15.10 19.08 29.41
N GLU A 199 -15.16 19.60 30.64
CA GLU A 199 -14.13 19.37 31.68
C GLU A 199 -13.84 17.88 31.94
N HIS A 200 -14.87 17.03 31.93
CA HIS A 200 -14.71 15.59 32.09
C HIS A 200 -13.96 14.94 30.92
N VAL A 201 -14.13 15.43 29.69
CA VAL A 201 -13.41 14.93 28.51
C VAL A 201 -11.97 15.44 28.50
N LYS A 202 -11.75 16.73 28.81
CA LYS A 202 -10.40 17.30 28.96
C LYS A 202 -9.60 16.52 30.00
N ARG A 203 -10.22 16.20 31.13
CA ARG A 203 -9.58 15.36 32.16
C ARG A 203 -9.25 13.95 31.66
N ALA A 204 -10.16 13.31 30.92
CA ALA A 204 -9.90 11.98 30.37
C ALA A 204 -8.73 11.99 29.36
N VAL A 205 -8.65 13.04 28.54
CA VAL A 205 -7.55 13.27 27.59
C VAL A 205 -6.23 13.50 28.31
N GLU A 206 -6.19 14.33 29.35
CA GLU A 206 -4.99 14.53 30.18
C GLU A 206 -4.49 13.22 30.78
N VAL A 207 -5.40 12.41 31.34
CA VAL A 207 -5.06 11.11 31.93
C VAL A 207 -4.54 10.16 30.87
N ALA A 208 -5.18 10.12 29.69
CA ALA A 208 -4.74 9.27 28.59
C ALA A 208 -3.36 9.67 28.06
N ALA A 209 -3.13 10.96 27.83
CA ALA A 209 -1.84 11.49 27.38
C ALA A 209 -0.72 11.25 28.41
N ALA A 210 -0.97 11.54 29.69
CA ALA A 210 0.01 11.33 30.76
C ALA A 210 0.33 9.84 31.00
N GLY A 211 -0.64 8.96 30.77
CA GLY A 211 -0.50 7.52 30.94
C GLY A 211 -0.08 6.75 29.68
N ALA A 212 0.13 7.43 28.55
CA ALA A 212 0.33 6.80 27.24
C ALA A 212 -0.76 5.76 26.90
N HIS A 213 -2.03 6.10 27.17
CA HIS A 213 -3.18 5.26 26.90
C HIS A 213 -3.84 5.59 25.56
N ASN A 214 -4.35 4.55 24.90
CA ASN A 214 -5.19 4.71 23.71
C ASN A 214 -6.55 5.32 24.09
N LEU A 215 -7.02 6.28 23.28
CA LEU A 215 -8.29 6.97 23.50
C LEU A 215 -9.23 6.78 22.32
N LEU A 216 -10.42 6.23 22.58
CA LEU A 216 -11.51 6.17 21.61
C LEU A 216 -12.56 7.24 21.93
N MET A 217 -12.81 8.15 20.99
CA MET A 217 -13.85 9.18 21.14
C MET A 217 -15.08 8.84 20.30
N SER A 218 -16.22 8.61 20.96
CA SER A 218 -17.50 8.30 20.29
C SER A 218 -18.58 9.30 20.67
N GLY A 219 -19.43 9.69 19.71
CA GLY A 219 -20.53 10.63 19.94
C GLY A 219 -21.05 11.31 18.66
N PRO A 220 -22.19 12.02 18.73
CA PRO A 220 -22.82 12.64 17.56
C PRO A 220 -21.94 13.72 16.89
N PRO A 221 -22.16 14.03 15.59
CA PRO A 221 -21.47 15.13 14.92
C PRO A 221 -21.57 16.44 15.70
N GLY A 222 -20.53 17.28 15.67
CA GLY A 222 -20.51 18.57 16.37
C GLY A 222 -20.19 18.51 17.87
N SER A 223 -20.01 17.33 18.48
CA SER A 223 -19.69 17.19 19.91
C SER A 223 -18.26 17.59 20.32
N GLY A 224 -17.45 18.11 19.40
CA GLY A 224 -16.08 18.56 19.67
C GLY A 224 -14.96 17.51 19.57
N LYS A 225 -15.26 16.25 19.19
CA LYS A 225 -14.28 15.14 19.12
C LYS A 225 -13.01 15.50 18.34
N THR A 226 -13.16 16.00 17.11
CA THR A 226 -12.03 16.35 16.24
C THR A 226 -11.20 17.50 16.81
N LEU A 227 -11.84 18.47 17.48
CA LEU A 227 -11.14 19.59 18.12
C LEU A 227 -10.31 19.10 19.31
N ILE A 228 -10.88 18.23 20.15
CA ILE A 228 -10.19 17.63 21.29
C ILE A 228 -9.04 16.73 20.83
N ALA A 229 -9.25 15.90 19.80
CA ALA A 229 -8.21 15.04 19.25
C ALA A 229 -7.01 15.83 18.69
N ARG A 230 -7.25 17.02 18.11
CA ARG A 230 -6.19 17.92 17.61
C ARG A 230 -5.43 18.66 18.73
N ALA A 231 -5.99 18.71 19.93
CA ALA A 231 -5.35 19.30 21.10
C ALA A 231 -4.56 18.28 21.94
N MET A 232 -4.53 17.02 21.51
CA MET A 232 -3.66 16.00 22.11
C MET A 232 -2.20 16.23 21.69
N PRO A 233 -1.24 15.98 22.60
CA PRO A 233 0.20 16.00 22.29
C PRO A 233 0.63 14.81 21.42
#